data_AF-A0A414AHQ1-F1
#
_entry.id   AF-A0A414AHQ1-F1
#
_cell.length_a   1.000
_cell.length_b   1.000
_cell.length_c   1.000
_cell.angle_alpha   90.00
_cell.angle_beta   90.00
_cell.angle_gamma   90.00
#
_symmetry.space_group_name_H-M   'P 1'
#
loop_
_entity.id
_entity.type
_entity.pdbx_description
1 polymer ?
#
loop_
_entity_poly.entity_id
_entity_poly.type
_entity_poly.pdbx_seq_one_letter_code
_entity_poly.pdbx_strand_id
1 'polypeptide(L)'
;MFHKQNKAELFTPGFILVLHTFGRDLKWNPHIHALISEGGAGNHTVWRPCTHFDFRFLRNSFRKVLLDQLTNKIGKSFCKVKNEMYSKHAEGFYVRAKPNHCKPDVTIKYISRYLGRPVIATSRIDAYDGDNVTFHYTRHEDNQTITECIPALDFIKRLIVHIPEKHFKMLRYYGIYAKHHKQESKLHKCI
;
A
#
# COMPACT_ATOMS: atom_id res chain seq x y z
N MET A 1 8.99 -5.55 -15.83
CA MET A 1 9.25 -7.00 -15.69
C MET A 1 8.59 -7.79 -16.83
N PHE A 2 7.26 -7.78 -16.95
CA PHE A 2 6.52 -8.60 -17.91
C PHE A 2 6.59 -8.17 -19.38
N HIS A 3 6.49 -6.87 -19.67
CA HIS A 3 6.57 -6.33 -21.05
C HIS A 3 7.88 -6.67 -21.78
N LYS A 4 8.98 -6.87 -21.05
CA LYS A 4 10.29 -7.18 -21.65
C LYS A 4 10.46 -8.68 -21.97
N GLN A 5 9.59 -9.56 -21.47
CA GLN A 5 9.70 -11.00 -21.68
C GLN A 5 9.27 -11.42 -23.10
N ASN A 6 8.16 -10.87 -23.59
CA ASN A 6 7.71 -11.07 -24.96
C ASN A 6 6.81 -9.89 -25.37
N LYS A 7 7.25 -9.12 -26.36
CA LYS A 7 6.55 -7.91 -26.81
C LYS A 7 5.21 -8.20 -27.49
N ALA A 8 5.10 -9.33 -28.21
CA ALA A 8 3.87 -9.72 -28.87
C ALA A 8 2.80 -10.14 -27.86
N GLU A 9 3.21 -10.84 -26.78
CA GLU A 9 2.31 -11.25 -25.72
C GLU A 9 1.86 -10.08 -24.84
N LEU A 10 2.73 -9.10 -24.58
CA LEU A 10 2.42 -7.97 -23.70
C LEU A 10 1.84 -8.43 -22.35
N PHE A 11 2.52 -9.38 -21.71
CA PHE A 11 2.08 -9.94 -20.43
C PHE A 11 1.76 -8.83 -19.42
N THR A 12 0.53 -8.84 -18.93
CA THR A 12 0.00 -7.81 -18.03
C THR A 12 -0.41 -8.47 -16.71
N PRO A 13 0.25 -8.14 -15.59
CA PRO A 13 -0.18 -8.58 -14.26
C PRO A 13 -1.36 -7.73 -13.75
N GLY A 14 -2.05 -8.21 -12.72
CA GLY A 14 -3.09 -7.47 -12.00
C GLY A 14 -2.55 -6.86 -10.72
N PHE A 15 -3.02 -5.65 -10.40
CA PHE A 15 -2.72 -4.99 -9.13
C PHE A 15 -3.97 -4.46 -8.46
N ILE A 16 -4.03 -4.64 -7.14
CA ILE A 16 -4.97 -3.94 -6.25
C ILE A 16 -4.11 -3.20 -5.23
N LEU A 17 -4.17 -1.86 -5.26
CA LEU A 17 -3.37 -0.99 -4.42
C LEU A 17 -4.27 -0.24 -3.44
N VAL A 18 -3.93 -0.26 -2.16
CA VAL A 18 -4.59 0.51 -1.10
C VAL A 18 -3.57 1.46 -0.49
N LEU A 19 -3.80 2.76 -0.59
CA LEU A 19 -3.01 3.77 0.12
C LEU A 19 -3.52 3.86 1.57
N HIS A 20 -2.62 3.73 2.54
CA HIS A 20 -2.85 4.05 3.95
C HIS A 20 -1.90 5.18 4.38
N THR A 21 -2.34 6.02 5.32
CA THR A 21 -1.58 7.19 5.77
C THR A 21 -1.16 7.13 7.24
N PHE A 22 -1.55 6.07 7.96
CA PHE A 22 -1.37 5.95 9.41
C PHE A 22 -0.64 4.66 9.79
N GLY A 23 0.15 4.74 10.85
CA GLY A 23 0.69 3.57 11.57
C GLY A 23 -0.30 3.01 12.59
N ARG A 24 0.11 1.95 13.30
CA ARG A 24 -0.67 1.43 14.43
C ARG A 24 -0.80 2.45 15.57
N ASP A 25 0.18 3.32 15.73
CA ASP A 25 0.23 4.41 16.71
C ASP A 25 -0.48 5.70 16.24
N LEU A 26 -1.18 5.65 15.10
CA LEU A 26 -1.91 6.78 14.50
C LEU A 26 -1.01 7.94 14.05
N LYS A 27 0.30 7.73 13.93
CA LYS A 27 1.20 8.74 13.37
C LYS A 27 1.22 8.68 11.85
N TRP A 28 1.65 9.78 11.24
CA TRP A 28 1.84 9.89 9.80
C TRP A 28 2.83 8.84 9.29
N ASN A 29 2.32 7.87 8.54
CA ASN A 29 3.09 6.78 7.97
C ASN A 29 2.46 6.34 6.63
N PRO A 30 2.65 7.10 5.55
CA PRO A 30 2.06 6.78 4.26
C PRO A 30 2.71 5.54 3.63
N HIS A 31 1.90 4.53 3.33
CA HIS A 31 2.35 3.28 2.72
C HIS A 31 1.27 2.67 1.83
N ILE A 32 1.68 1.79 0.91
CA ILE A 32 0.77 1.14 -0.03
C ILE A 32 0.75 -0.36 0.27
N HIS A 33 -0.44 -0.87 0.54
CA HIS A 33 -0.71 -2.31 0.49
C HIS A 33 -0.99 -2.71 -0.96
N ALA A 34 -0.19 -3.62 -1.50
CA ALA A 34 -0.29 -4.06 -2.88
C ALA A 34 -0.58 -5.57 -2.93
N LEU A 35 -1.72 -5.94 -3.51
CA LEU A 35 -1.94 -7.31 -3.99
C LEU A 35 -1.56 -7.35 -5.47
N ILE A 36 -0.65 -8.25 -5.81
CA ILE A 36 -0.11 -8.42 -7.16
C ILE A 36 -0.36 -9.86 -7.59
N SER A 37 -0.79 -10.08 -8.82
CA SER A 37 -0.91 -11.43 -9.34
C SER A 37 0.47 -12.05 -9.59
N GLU A 38 0.63 -13.34 -9.23
CA GLU A 38 1.86 -14.12 -9.47
C GLU A 38 1.95 -14.59 -10.94
N GLY A 39 1.83 -13.63 -11.86
CA GLY A 39 1.76 -13.86 -13.29
C GLY A 39 0.99 -12.77 -14.00
N GLY A 40 0.82 -12.94 -15.31
CA GLY A 40 0.06 -12.01 -16.13
C GLY A 40 -0.59 -12.68 -17.34
N ALA A 41 -1.65 -12.07 -17.83
CA ALA A 41 -2.31 -12.47 -19.06
C ALA A 41 -1.64 -11.79 -20.26
N GLY A 42 -1.46 -12.53 -21.33
CA GLY A 42 -0.95 -12.02 -22.61
C GLY A 42 -2.06 -11.67 -23.59
N ASN A 43 -1.68 -11.35 -24.82
CA ASN A 43 -2.59 -11.16 -25.94
C ASN A 43 -3.14 -12.49 -26.44
N HIS A 44 -2.28 -13.54 -26.45
CA HIS A 44 -2.63 -14.87 -26.93
C HIS A 44 -2.55 -15.89 -25.80
N THR A 45 -1.52 -15.81 -24.97
CA THR A 45 -1.36 -16.67 -23.80
C THR A 45 -2.32 -16.24 -22.69
N VAL A 46 -3.20 -17.15 -22.26
CA VAL A 46 -4.18 -16.90 -21.19
C VAL A 46 -3.50 -16.50 -19.89
N TRP A 47 -2.45 -17.24 -19.50
CA TRP A 47 -1.74 -16.99 -18.26
C TRP A 47 -0.27 -17.39 -18.36
N ARG A 48 0.62 -16.52 -17.89
CA ARG A 48 2.02 -16.83 -17.65
C ARG A 48 2.35 -16.66 -16.17
N PRO A 49 2.67 -17.74 -15.44
CA PRO A 49 3.10 -17.66 -14.05
C PRO A 49 4.37 -16.83 -13.88
N CYS A 50 4.45 -16.09 -12.79
CA CYS A 50 5.64 -15.39 -12.35
C CYS A 50 5.61 -15.22 -10.83
N THR A 51 6.27 -16.12 -10.14
CA THR A 51 6.27 -16.22 -8.67
C THR A 51 7.46 -15.49 -8.03
N HIS A 52 8.45 -15.09 -8.83
CA HIS A 52 9.61 -14.36 -8.35
C HIS A 52 9.48 -12.86 -8.60
N PHE A 53 9.56 -12.08 -7.53
CA PHE A 53 9.68 -10.63 -7.57
C PHE A 53 11.05 -10.22 -7.02
N ASP A 54 11.85 -9.53 -7.84
CA ASP A 54 13.12 -9.00 -7.39
C ASP A 54 12.89 -7.83 -6.43
N PHE A 55 13.12 -8.09 -5.14
CA PHE A 55 12.94 -7.12 -4.07
C PHE A 55 13.86 -5.91 -4.24
N ARG A 56 15.13 -6.13 -4.60
CA ARG A 56 16.09 -5.03 -4.72
C ARG A 56 15.68 -4.12 -5.87
N PHE A 57 15.25 -4.71 -6.99
CA PHE A 57 14.67 -3.97 -8.10
C PHE A 57 13.43 -3.17 -7.69
N LEU A 58 12.50 -3.77 -6.94
CA LEU A 58 11.28 -3.08 -6.48
C LEU A 58 11.60 -1.91 -5.53
N ARG A 59 12.51 -2.10 -4.57
CA ARG A 59 12.93 -1.06 -3.62
C ARG A 59 13.58 0.13 -4.32
N ASN A 60 14.47 -0.15 -5.27
CA ASN A 60 15.14 0.87 -6.07
C ASN A 60 14.18 1.59 -7.02
N SER A 61 13.32 0.83 -7.69
CA SER A 61 12.31 1.38 -8.61
C SER A 61 11.31 2.25 -7.87
N PHE A 62 10.84 1.82 -6.70
CA PHE A 62 9.91 2.59 -5.88
C PHE A 62 10.54 3.90 -5.40
N ARG A 63 11.75 3.86 -4.84
CA ARG A 63 12.51 5.06 -4.46
C ARG A 63 12.63 6.02 -5.65
N LYS A 64 13.09 5.53 -6.80
CA LYS A 64 13.31 6.36 -7.98
C LYS A 64 12.01 7.01 -8.45
N VAL A 65 10.99 6.20 -8.73
CA VAL A 65 9.73 6.70 -9.29
C VAL A 65 9.05 7.67 -8.32
N LEU A 66 9.01 7.36 -7.03
CA LEU A 66 8.40 8.25 -6.04
C LEU A 66 9.13 9.60 -5.97
N LEU A 67 10.47 9.58 -5.86
CA LEU A 67 11.25 10.81 -5.78
C LEU A 67 11.16 11.64 -7.06
N ASP A 68 11.13 11.00 -8.23
CA ASP A 68 10.96 11.70 -9.51
C ASP A 68 9.57 12.36 -9.62
N GLN A 69 8.51 11.66 -9.21
CA GLN A 69 7.16 12.23 -9.18
C GLN A 69 7.04 13.40 -8.20
N LEU A 70 7.67 13.29 -7.02
CA LEU A 70 7.73 14.38 -6.05
C LEU A 70 8.51 15.58 -6.58
N THR A 71 9.65 15.36 -7.25
CA THR A 71 10.38 16.44 -7.93
C THR A 71 9.52 17.12 -8.98
N ASN A 72 8.78 16.38 -9.79
CA ASN A 72 7.92 16.95 -10.82
C ASN A 72 6.76 17.77 -10.24
N LYS A 73 6.25 17.38 -9.06
CA LYS A 73 5.11 18.05 -8.42
C LYS A 73 5.52 19.25 -7.55
N ILE A 74 6.65 19.15 -6.84
CA ILE A 74 7.13 20.17 -5.89
C ILE A 74 8.11 21.15 -6.57
N GLY A 75 8.85 20.67 -7.57
CA GLY A 75 9.83 21.47 -8.31
C GLY A 75 11.24 21.40 -7.74
N LYS A 76 12.09 22.34 -8.19
CA LYS A 76 13.55 22.35 -7.93
C LYS A 76 13.92 22.41 -6.45
N SER A 77 13.07 22.98 -5.59
CA SER A 77 13.27 23.04 -4.14
C SER A 77 13.41 21.64 -3.50
N PHE A 78 12.79 20.62 -4.10
CA PHE A 78 12.85 19.25 -3.62
C PHE A 78 14.14 18.51 -3.97
N CYS A 79 14.95 19.01 -4.92
CA CYS A 79 16.16 18.31 -5.40
C CYS A 79 17.16 18.00 -4.27
N LYS A 80 17.32 18.90 -3.30
CA LYS A 80 18.18 18.68 -2.13
C LYS A 80 17.72 17.47 -1.31
N VAL A 81 16.41 17.42 -1.01
CA VAL A 81 15.79 16.31 -0.26
C VAL A 81 15.90 15.01 -1.06
N LYS A 82 15.63 15.04 -2.36
CA LYS A 82 15.79 13.87 -3.24
C LYS A 82 17.21 13.29 -3.14
N ASN A 83 18.25 14.12 -3.27
CA ASN A 83 19.63 13.66 -3.19
C ASN A 83 19.96 13.07 -1.81
N GLU A 84 19.49 13.71 -0.74
CA GLU A 84 19.64 13.19 0.62
C GLU A 84 18.97 11.82 0.81
N MET A 85 17.77 11.62 0.24
CA MET A 85 17.07 10.33 0.29
C MET A 85 17.81 9.23 -0.47
N TYR A 86 18.51 9.56 -1.57
CA TYR A 86 19.36 8.59 -2.26
C TYR A 86 20.54 8.14 -1.40
N SER A 87 21.16 9.05 -0.63
CA SER A 87 22.24 8.73 0.30
C SER A 87 21.75 7.96 1.53
N LYS A 88 20.68 8.43 2.20
CA LYS A 88 20.13 7.82 3.42
C LYS A 88 19.51 6.44 3.17
N HIS A 89 18.96 6.21 1.98
CA HIS A 89 18.31 4.96 1.60
C HIS A 89 19.00 4.31 0.40
N ALA A 90 20.33 4.14 0.46
CA ALA A 90 21.15 3.60 -0.62
C ALA A 90 20.59 2.31 -1.24
N GLU A 91 20.06 1.40 -0.40
CA GLU A 91 19.44 0.12 -0.79
C GLU A 91 17.97 0.22 -1.24
N GLY A 92 17.46 1.43 -1.48
CA GLY A 92 16.09 1.70 -1.89
C GLY A 92 15.12 1.85 -0.74
N PHE A 93 13.87 2.22 -1.07
CA PHE A 93 12.79 2.35 -0.09
C PHE A 93 12.23 0.98 0.28
N TYR A 94 11.76 0.83 1.52
CA TYR A 94 11.28 -0.45 2.02
C TYR A 94 10.11 -0.99 1.16
N VAL A 95 10.31 -2.19 0.62
CA VAL A 95 9.28 -2.99 -0.04
C VAL A 95 9.36 -4.40 0.54
N ARG A 96 8.21 -4.91 0.98
CA ARG A 96 8.03 -6.27 1.47
C ARG A 96 7.07 -7.02 0.55
N ALA A 97 7.62 -7.77 -0.39
CA ALA A 97 6.92 -8.62 -1.34
C ALA A 97 7.13 -10.13 -1.08
N LYS A 98 7.18 -10.56 0.19
CA LYS A 98 7.35 -11.99 0.51
C LYS A 98 6.19 -12.81 -0.10
N PRO A 99 6.47 -13.92 -0.81
CA PRO A 99 5.44 -14.84 -1.22
C PRO A 99 4.65 -15.27 0.01
N ASN A 100 3.34 -15.12 -0.04
CA ASN A 100 2.44 -15.65 0.99
C ASN A 100 1.63 -16.77 0.34
N HIS A 101 1.42 -17.87 1.05
CA HIS A 101 0.48 -18.90 0.63
C HIS A 101 -0.94 -18.29 0.62
N CYS A 102 -1.34 -17.78 -0.54
CA CYS A 102 -2.60 -17.08 -0.73
C CYS A 102 -3.69 -18.07 -1.12
N LYS A 103 -4.35 -18.65 -0.11
CA LYS A 103 -5.68 -19.24 -0.34
C LYS A 103 -6.69 -18.09 -0.57
N PRO A 104 -7.70 -18.26 -1.44
CA PRO A 104 -8.66 -17.19 -1.76
C PRO A 104 -9.29 -16.53 -0.53
N ASP A 105 -9.65 -17.30 0.49
CA ASP A 105 -10.23 -16.81 1.75
C ASP A 105 -9.26 -15.93 2.55
N VAL A 106 -7.98 -16.29 2.58
CA VAL A 106 -6.91 -15.51 3.23
C VAL A 106 -6.69 -14.20 2.48
N THR A 107 -6.68 -14.25 1.15
CA THR A 107 -6.52 -13.07 0.29
C THR A 107 -7.70 -12.10 0.43
N ILE A 108 -8.94 -12.61 0.44
CA ILE A 108 -10.15 -11.80 0.67
C ILE A 108 -10.09 -11.14 2.05
N LYS A 109 -9.79 -11.91 3.11
CA LYS A 109 -9.63 -11.36 4.48
C LYS A 109 -8.50 -10.35 4.59
N TYR A 110 -7.43 -10.50 3.80
CA TYR A 110 -6.34 -9.53 3.76
C TYR A 110 -6.83 -8.23 3.15
N ILE A 111 -7.39 -8.26 1.94
CA ILE A 111 -7.88 -7.07 1.24
C ILE A 111 -8.97 -6.36 2.05
N SER A 112 -9.97 -7.09 2.55
CA SER A 112 -11.09 -6.51 3.29
C SER A 112 -10.64 -5.73 4.52
N ARG A 113 -9.58 -6.20 5.21
CA ARG A 113 -8.96 -5.48 6.33
C ARG A 113 -8.39 -4.12 5.95
N TYR A 114 -7.92 -3.93 4.73
CA TYR A 114 -7.35 -2.66 4.29
C TYR A 114 -8.38 -1.73 3.62
N LEU A 115 -9.46 -2.30 3.06
CA LEU A 115 -10.50 -1.52 2.37
C LEU A 115 -11.49 -0.82 3.31
N GLY A 116 -11.89 -1.49 4.40
CA GLY A 116 -13.01 -1.04 5.23
C GLY A 116 -12.61 -0.53 6.62
N ARG A 117 -11.33 -0.53 6.99
CA ARG A 117 -10.95 -0.17 8.35
C ARG A 117 -10.84 1.34 8.55
N PRO A 118 -11.49 1.89 9.60
CA PRO A 118 -11.17 3.22 10.08
C PRO A 118 -9.71 3.27 10.56
N VAL A 119 -9.18 4.49 10.70
CA VAL A 119 -7.81 4.78 11.17
C VAL A 119 -7.47 4.02 12.45
N ILE A 120 -8.44 3.89 13.36
CA ILE A 120 -8.37 3.07 14.57
C ILE A 120 -9.64 2.23 14.70
N ALA A 121 -9.49 0.97 15.10
CA ALA A 121 -10.64 0.13 15.45
C ALA A 121 -11.22 0.54 16.80
N THR A 122 -12.54 0.56 16.94
CA THR A 122 -13.21 0.91 18.21
C THR A 122 -12.73 0.04 19.38
N SER A 123 -12.44 -1.24 19.13
CA SER A 123 -11.90 -2.17 20.13
C SER A 123 -10.51 -1.77 20.67
N ARG A 124 -9.85 -0.79 20.07
CA ARG A 124 -8.56 -0.25 20.52
C ARG A 124 -8.71 1.01 21.37
N ILE A 125 -9.93 1.55 21.51
CA ILE A 125 -10.24 2.67 22.38
C ILE A 125 -10.71 2.07 23.70
N ASP A 126 -9.93 2.28 24.75
CA ASP A 126 -10.12 1.62 26.06
C ASP A 126 -11.04 2.45 26.96
N ALA A 127 -10.89 3.78 26.95
CA ALA A 127 -11.68 4.69 27.77
C ALA A 127 -11.75 6.10 27.18
N TYR A 128 -12.79 6.85 27.57
CA TYR A 128 -12.95 8.28 27.33
C TYR A 128 -13.66 8.91 28.53
N ASP A 129 -13.05 9.92 29.15
CA ASP A 129 -13.56 10.56 30.38
C ASP A 129 -14.18 11.96 30.15
N GLY A 130 -14.18 12.44 28.90
CA GLY A 130 -14.56 13.80 28.54
C GLY A 130 -13.38 14.64 28.05
N ASP A 131 -12.23 14.51 28.71
CA ASP A 131 -11.03 15.32 28.48
C ASP A 131 -9.93 14.52 27.79
N ASN A 132 -9.82 13.23 28.07
CA ASN A 132 -8.76 12.34 27.62
C ASN A 132 -9.32 11.05 27.00
N VAL A 133 -8.59 10.53 26.01
CA VAL A 133 -8.85 9.24 25.39
C VAL A 133 -7.71 8.29 25.73
N THR A 134 -8.05 7.14 26.28
CA THR A 134 -7.11 6.02 26.46
C THR A 134 -7.29 5.02 25.33
N PHE A 135 -6.21 4.63 24.67
CA PHE A 135 -6.23 3.67 23.57
C PHE A 135 -4.94 2.86 23.55
N HIS A 136 -4.97 1.68 22.92
CA HIS A 136 -3.81 0.82 22.81
C HIS A 136 -3.44 0.45 21.38
N TYR A 137 -2.18 0.03 21.21
CA TYR A 137 -1.66 -0.54 19.97
C TYR A 137 -0.48 -1.46 20.21
N THR A 138 -0.33 -2.45 19.33
CA THR A 138 0.86 -3.29 19.32
C THR A 138 1.96 -2.65 18.48
N ARG A 139 3.04 -2.21 19.10
CA ARG A 139 4.23 -1.62 18.45
C ARG A 139 4.88 -2.63 17.50
N HIS A 140 5.42 -2.18 16.36
CA HIS A 140 5.94 -3.10 15.32
C HIS A 140 7.37 -3.57 15.62
N GLU A 141 8.14 -2.75 16.33
CA GLU A 141 9.55 -2.91 16.62
C GLU A 141 9.81 -4.14 17.50
N ASP A 142 8.94 -4.35 18.50
CA ASP A 142 9.11 -5.38 19.53
C ASP A 142 7.81 -6.13 19.88
N ASN A 143 6.72 -5.88 19.14
CA ASN A 143 5.40 -6.46 19.38
C ASN A 143 4.82 -6.19 20.78
N GLN A 144 5.30 -5.16 21.49
CA GLN A 144 4.73 -4.78 22.77
C GLN A 144 3.40 -4.05 22.58
N THR A 145 2.44 -4.34 23.47
CA THR A 145 1.20 -3.58 23.55
C THR A 145 1.45 -2.33 24.38
N ILE A 146 1.26 -1.17 23.75
CA ILE A 146 1.41 0.15 24.34
C ILE A 146 0.02 0.72 24.56
N THR A 147 -0.22 1.27 25.75
CA THR A 147 -1.42 2.05 26.07
C THR A 147 -1.02 3.51 26.21
N GLU A 148 -1.70 4.39 25.49
CA GLU A 148 -1.54 5.84 25.56
C GLU A 148 -2.83 6.47 26.08
N CYS A 149 -2.70 7.44 26.99
CA CYS A 149 -3.78 8.33 27.40
C CYS A 149 -3.38 9.75 27.01
N ILE A 150 -4.18 10.39 26.15
CA ILE A 150 -3.89 11.73 25.62
C ILE A 150 -5.14 12.60 25.62
N PRO A 151 -5.00 13.94 25.62
CA PRO A 151 -6.15 14.83 25.49
C PRO A 151 -6.99 14.52 24.25
N ALA A 152 -8.31 14.60 24.38
CA ALA A 152 -9.26 14.25 23.32
C ALA A 152 -9.01 15.06 22.04
N LEU A 153 -8.65 16.34 22.16
CA LEU A 153 -8.31 17.18 21.01
C LEU A 153 -7.04 16.71 20.29
N ASP A 154 -6.05 16.19 21.02
CA ASP A 154 -4.83 15.66 20.41
C ASP A 154 -5.09 14.30 19.75
N PHE A 155 -5.97 13.48 20.34
CA PHE A 155 -6.46 12.27 19.69
C PHE A 155 -7.18 12.59 18.37
N ILE A 156 -8.09 13.58 18.36
CA ILE A 156 -8.77 14.04 17.15
C ILE A 156 -7.76 14.55 16.11
N LYS A 157 -6.77 15.36 16.51
CA LYS A 157 -5.70 15.83 15.60
C LYS A 157 -4.96 14.66 14.93
N ARG A 158 -4.67 13.59 15.66
CA ARG A 158 -4.06 12.37 15.09
C ARG A 158 -4.96 11.69 14.07
N LEU A 159 -6.29 11.76 14.21
CA LEU A 159 -7.21 11.12 13.27
C LEU A 159 -7.45 11.95 12.00
N ILE A 160 -7.64 13.27 12.14
CA ILE A 160 -8.10 14.12 11.02
C ILE A 160 -7.10 14.21 9.86
N VAL A 161 -5.80 14.09 10.15
CA VAL A 161 -4.75 14.12 9.12
C VAL A 161 -4.82 12.93 8.15
N HIS A 162 -5.58 11.89 8.52
CA HIS A 162 -5.77 10.69 7.71
C HIS A 162 -7.07 10.70 6.90
N ILE A 163 -7.92 11.71 7.08
CA ILE A 163 -9.13 11.88 6.28
C ILE A 163 -8.70 12.27 4.86
N PRO A 164 -8.98 11.43 3.85
CA PRO A 164 -8.59 11.75 2.48
C PRO A 164 -9.44 12.90 1.94
N GLU A 165 -8.89 13.65 0.98
CA GLU A 165 -9.66 14.69 0.28
C GLU A 165 -10.92 14.10 -0.38
N LYS A 166 -11.93 14.96 -0.56
CA LYS A 166 -13.16 14.57 -1.24
C LYS A 166 -12.84 13.98 -2.61
N HIS A 167 -13.42 12.82 -2.91
CA HIS A 167 -13.21 12.04 -4.14
C HIS A 167 -11.83 11.39 -4.31
N PHE A 168 -10.92 11.53 -3.35
CA PHE A 168 -9.63 10.85 -3.42
C PHE A 168 -9.83 9.33 -3.33
N LYS A 169 -9.30 8.59 -4.33
CA LYS A 169 -9.41 7.13 -4.42
C LYS A 169 -8.24 6.48 -3.69
N MET A 170 -8.51 5.99 -2.47
CA MET A 170 -7.57 5.21 -1.67
C MET A 170 -7.29 3.83 -2.27
N LEU A 171 -8.29 3.25 -2.93
CA LEU A 171 -8.21 1.97 -3.64
C LEU A 171 -8.06 2.20 -5.14
N ARG A 172 -7.09 1.53 -5.75
CA ARG A 172 -6.86 1.56 -7.19
C ARG A 172 -6.61 0.16 -7.76
N TYR A 173 -7.12 -0.07 -8.95
CA TYR A 173 -6.96 -1.31 -9.70
C TYR A 173 -6.14 -1.04 -10.96
N TYR A 174 -5.19 -1.91 -11.27
CA TYR A 174 -4.34 -1.81 -12.46
C TYR A 174 -4.21 -3.14 -13.20
N GLY A 175 -3.79 -3.04 -14.46
CA GLY A 175 -3.57 -4.18 -15.34
C GLY A 175 -4.86 -4.99 -15.53
N ILE A 176 -4.79 -6.32 -15.41
CA ILE A 176 -5.97 -7.18 -15.67
C ILE A 176 -7.12 -6.95 -14.67
N TYR A 177 -6.85 -6.37 -13.50
CA TYR A 177 -7.89 -6.01 -12.53
C TYR A 177 -8.49 -4.62 -12.78
N ALA A 178 -7.90 -3.81 -13.68
CA ALA A 178 -8.47 -2.53 -14.04
C ALA A 178 -9.76 -2.72 -14.86
N LYS A 179 -10.75 -1.89 -14.56
CA LYS A 179 -12.00 -1.84 -15.33
C LYS A 179 -11.69 -1.50 -16.79
N HIS A 180 -12.34 -2.18 -17.73
CA HIS A 180 -12.17 -2.02 -19.18
C HIS A 180 -10.80 -2.43 -19.72
N HIS A 181 -9.98 -3.15 -18.94
CA HIS A 181 -8.80 -3.78 -19.52
C HIS A 181 -9.22 -4.89 -20.48
N LYS A 182 -8.53 -5.05 -21.63
CA LYS A 182 -8.90 -6.01 -22.69
C LYS A 182 -9.09 -7.44 -22.15
N GLN A 183 -8.27 -7.83 -21.17
CA GLN A 183 -8.32 -9.14 -20.52
C GLN A 183 -9.28 -9.22 -19.31
N GLU A 184 -9.86 -8.11 -18.82
CA GLU A 184 -10.75 -8.09 -17.65
C GLU A 184 -12.01 -8.94 -17.89
N SER A 185 -12.59 -8.85 -19.10
CA SER A 185 -13.80 -9.60 -19.46
C SER A 185 -13.62 -11.12 -19.45
N LYS A 186 -12.36 -11.59 -19.45
CA LYS A 186 -11.99 -13.01 -19.41
C LYS A 186 -11.79 -13.53 -17.98
N LEU A 187 -11.89 -12.67 -16.96
CA LEU A 187 -11.73 -13.07 -15.57
C LEU A 187 -13.03 -13.63 -14.99
N HIS A 188 -12.95 -14.79 -14.35
CA HIS A 188 -14.01 -15.26 -13.47
C HIS A 188 -14.05 -14.37 -12.22
N LYS A 189 -15.17 -13.68 -12.02
CA LYS A 189 -15.39 -12.83 -10.86
C LYS A 189 -15.91 -13.72 -9.72
N CYS A 190 -15.23 -13.70 -8.57
CA CYS A 190 -15.77 -14.29 -7.36
C CYS A 190 -16.95 -13.42 -6.93
N ILE A 191 -18.16 -14.01 -6.94
CA ILE A 191 -19.40 -13.41 -6.42
C ILE A 191 -19.59 -13.94 -5.00
#